data_AF-A0A820MR41-F1
#
_entry.id   AF-A0A820MR41-F1
#
_cell.length_a   1.000
_cell.length_b   1.000
_cell.length_c   1.000
_cell.angle_alpha   90.00
_cell.angle_beta   90.00
_cell.angle_gamma   90.00
#
_symmetry.space_group_name_H-M   'P 1'
#
loop_
_entity.id
_entity.type
_entity.pdbx_description
1 polymer ?
#
loop_
_entity_poly.entity_id
_entity_poly.type
_entity_poly.pdbx_seq_one_letter_code
_entity_poly.pdbx_strand_id
1 'polypeptide(L)'
;YPLILCMELQCCISQQERVAQLFIETFGEKLFLHNVMISADKNMTSKNGQTLPSPNDLRGKIIIKSKKISSIISTEYGEITDDEDCYEDYKRRSKKESISNNKKYRKLSRAFSDLVCLLRSTPFEDFSNAFNERKIFFCCL
;
A
#
# COMPACT_ATOMS: atom_id res chain seq x y z
N TYR A 1 5.30 -21.48 -0.43
CA TYR A 1 5.59 -20.13 -0.93
C TYR A 1 4.57 -19.15 -0.36
N PRO A 2 4.80 -17.83 -0.39
CA PRO A 2 3.83 -16.84 0.09
C PRO A 2 2.63 -16.73 -0.84
N LEU A 3 1.51 -16.28 -0.29
CA LEU A 3 0.35 -15.80 -1.04
C LEU A 3 0.29 -14.28 -0.95
N ILE A 4 0.14 -13.60 -2.09
CA ILE A 4 -0.05 -12.14 -2.15
C ILE A 4 -1.53 -11.87 -2.47
N LEU A 5 -2.22 -11.16 -1.58
CA LEU A 5 -3.60 -10.71 -1.79
C LEU A 5 -3.59 -9.23 -2.18
N CYS A 6 -3.94 -8.96 -3.43
CA CYS A 6 -4.09 -7.61 -3.96
C CYS A 6 -5.54 -7.15 -3.73
N MET A 7 -5.73 -6.06 -2.97
CA MET A 7 -7.08 -5.58 -2.65
C MET A 7 -7.24 -4.09 -2.88
N GLU A 8 -8.40 -3.72 -3.41
CA GLU A 8 -8.89 -2.35 -3.48
C GLU A 8 -10.13 -2.21 -2.58
N LEU A 9 -10.06 -1.33 -1.59
CA LEU A 9 -11.17 -1.07 -0.68
C LEU A 9 -11.99 0.11 -1.17
N GLN A 10 -13.22 -0.16 -1.61
CA GLN A 10 -14.20 0.86 -2.01
C GLN A 10 -15.31 1.03 -0.97
N CYS A 11 -15.11 0.52 0.24
CA CYS A 11 -16.05 0.54 1.36
C CYS A 11 -15.77 1.69 2.35
N CYS A 12 -16.75 1.99 3.23
CA CYS A 12 -16.60 3.03 4.25
C CYS A 12 -15.64 2.61 5.38
N ILE A 13 -15.15 3.56 6.18
CA ILE A 13 -14.11 3.32 7.20
C ILE A 13 -14.50 2.19 8.18
N SER A 14 -15.73 2.17 8.68
CA SER A 14 -16.18 1.12 9.61
C SER A 14 -16.18 -0.27 8.98
N GLN A 15 -16.48 -0.37 7.68
CA GLN A 15 -16.37 -1.63 6.95
C GLN A 15 -14.91 -2.03 6.71
N GLN A 16 -14.03 -1.07 6.42
CA GLN A 16 -12.59 -1.35 6.29
C GLN A 16 -11.99 -1.86 7.61
N GLU A 17 -12.41 -1.30 8.75
CA GLU A 17 -12.02 -1.79 10.08
C GLU A 17 -12.53 -3.21 10.32
N ARG A 18 -13.77 -3.51 9.91
CA ARG A 18 -14.29 -4.88 10.00
C ARG A 18 -13.50 -5.86 9.13
N VAL A 19 -13.10 -5.45 7.93
CA VAL A 19 -12.22 -6.25 7.06
C VAL A 19 -10.87 -6.50 7.75
N ALA A 20 -10.28 -5.48 8.36
CA ALA A 20 -9.02 -5.62 9.08
C ALA A 20 -9.12 -6.63 10.24
N GLN A 21 -10.19 -6.55 11.03
CA GLN A 21 -10.48 -7.53 12.09
C GLN A 21 -10.63 -8.95 11.54
N LEU A 22 -11.44 -9.12 10.48
CA LEU A 22 -11.65 -10.43 9.85
C LEU A 22 -10.34 -11.02 9.33
N PHE A 23 -9.43 -10.19 8.83
CA PHE A 23 -8.14 -10.66 8.33
C PHE A 23 -7.25 -11.17 9.45
N ILE A 24 -7.22 -10.46 10.58
CA ILE A 24 -6.50 -10.89 11.77
C ILE A 24 -7.12 -12.18 12.33
N GLU A 25 -8.45 -12.23 12.48
CA GLU A 25 -9.19 -13.40 12.99
C GLU A 25 -9.02 -14.64 12.09
N THR A 26 -9.11 -14.46 10.77
CA THR A 26 -9.16 -15.57 9.81
C THR A 26 -7.76 -16.05 9.44
N PHE A 27 -6.82 -15.14 9.18
CA PHE A 27 -5.47 -15.50 8.75
C PHE A 27 -4.50 -15.68 9.92
N GLY A 28 -4.74 -15.01 11.05
CA GLY A 28 -3.94 -15.15 12.27
C GLY A 28 -2.44 -15.07 12.00
N GLU A 29 -1.71 -16.09 12.43
CA GLU A 29 -0.24 -16.17 12.27
C GLU A 29 0.23 -16.30 10.81
N LYS A 30 -0.66 -16.66 9.88
CA LYS A 30 -0.33 -16.69 8.44
C LYS A 30 -0.24 -15.29 7.88
N LEU A 31 -0.90 -14.30 8.47
CA LEU A 31 -0.83 -12.92 8.01
C LEU A 31 0.58 -12.35 8.30
N PHE A 32 1.23 -11.82 7.27
CA PHE A 32 2.53 -11.18 7.42
C PHE A 32 2.34 -9.74 7.91
N LEU A 33 2.89 -9.42 9.08
CA LEU A 33 2.88 -8.08 9.67
C LEU A 33 4.32 -7.60 9.85
N HIS A 34 4.70 -6.50 9.18
CA HIS A 34 6.07 -5.99 9.15
C HIS A 34 6.60 -5.59 10.54
N ASN A 35 5.71 -5.18 11.44
CA ASN A 35 6.04 -4.71 12.79
C ASN A 35 6.78 -5.79 13.63
N VAL A 36 6.59 -7.07 13.29
CA VAL A 36 7.22 -8.22 13.96
C VAL A 36 8.66 -8.44 13.49
N MET A 37 9.04 -7.97 12.30
CA MET A 37 10.38 -8.19 11.75
C MET A 37 11.40 -7.15 12.21
N ILE A 38 10.97 -5.91 12.47
CA ILE A 38 11.85 -4.82 12.93
C ILE A 38 12.40 -5.11 14.34
N SER A 39 11.67 -5.85 15.18
CA SER A 39 12.08 -6.20 16.54
C SER A 39 12.96 -7.45 16.63
N ALA A 40 12.86 -8.37 15.66
CA ALA A 40 13.53 -9.67 15.72
C ALA A 40 14.92 -9.70 15.09
N ASP A 41 15.22 -8.82 14.12
CA ASP A 41 16.51 -8.89 13.41
C ASP A 41 17.11 -7.51 13.12
N LYS A 42 17.83 -6.97 14.12
CA LYS A 42 18.70 -5.78 13.98
C LYS A 42 19.83 -5.97 12.94
N ASN A 43 20.01 -7.17 12.37
CA ASN A 43 20.98 -7.42 11.30
C ASN A 43 20.40 -7.26 9.89
N MET A 44 19.08 -7.08 9.74
CA MET A 44 18.46 -6.77 8.44
C MET A 44 18.34 -5.25 8.21
N THR A 45 19.14 -4.46 8.94
CA THR A 45 19.40 -3.05 8.63
C THR A 45 20.85 -2.90 8.19
N SER A 46 21.12 -3.13 6.90
CA SER A 46 22.37 -2.66 6.32
C SER A 46 22.17 -1.25 5.80
N LYS A 47 23.07 -0.37 6.24
CA LYS A 47 23.38 0.92 5.63
C LYS A 47 23.51 0.68 4.11
N ASN A 48 22.49 1.06 3.33
CA ASN A 48 22.40 1.03 1.84
C ASN A 48 21.53 -0.05 1.14
N GLY A 49 20.73 -0.89 1.79
CA GLY A 49 19.89 -1.84 1.02
C GLY A 49 18.89 -2.68 1.82
N GLN A 50 17.61 -2.32 1.75
CA GLN A 50 16.50 -3.10 2.31
C GLN A 50 16.04 -4.16 1.29
N THR A 51 16.73 -5.30 1.19
CA THR A 51 16.32 -6.36 0.25
C THR A 51 15.02 -7.01 0.71
N LEU A 52 14.09 -7.28 -0.21
CA LEU A 52 12.90 -8.08 0.07
C LEU A 52 13.30 -9.47 0.61
N PRO A 53 12.60 -10.02 1.61
CA PRO A 53 12.82 -11.38 2.06
C PRO A 53 12.58 -12.38 0.92
N SER A 54 13.29 -13.50 0.92
CA SER A 54 13.17 -14.49 -0.15
C SER A 54 11.78 -15.16 -0.12
N PRO A 55 11.32 -15.75 -1.24
CA PRO A 55 10.07 -16.51 -1.25
C PRO A 55 10.06 -17.71 -0.28
N ASN A 56 11.24 -18.19 0.13
CA ASN A 56 11.37 -19.25 1.13
C ASN A 56 11.16 -18.70 2.55
N ASP A 57 11.66 -17.50 2.84
CA ASP A 57 11.49 -16.84 4.16
C ASP A 57 10.02 -16.51 4.42
N LEU A 58 9.26 -16.24 3.36
CA LEU A 58 7.82 -15.93 3.42
C LEU A 58 6.92 -17.16 3.20
N ARG A 59 7.45 -18.38 3.28
CA ARG A 59 6.68 -19.61 3.01
C ARG A 59 5.49 -19.74 3.97
N GLY A 60 4.29 -19.92 3.40
CA GLY A 60 3.06 -20.09 4.18
C GLY A 60 2.50 -18.78 4.75
N LYS A 61 3.10 -17.63 4.42
CA LYS A 61 2.61 -16.32 4.80
C LYS A 61 1.68 -15.73 3.74
N ILE A 62 0.74 -14.91 4.19
CA ILE A 62 -0.20 -14.13 3.40
C ILE A 62 0.20 -12.66 3.50
N ILE A 63 0.44 -12.02 2.38
CA ILE A 63 0.91 -10.63 2.28
C ILE A 63 -0.19 -9.81 1.62
N ILE A 64 -0.58 -8.71 2.26
CA ILE A 64 -1.58 -7.80 1.69
C ILE A 64 -0.88 -6.72 0.86
N LYS A 65 -1.20 -6.66 -0.44
CA LYS A 65 -0.86 -5.55 -1.34
C LYS A 65 -2.06 -4.61 -1.41
N SER A 66 -1.90 -3.39 -0.92
CA SER A 66 -2.91 -2.32 -1.05
C SER A 66 -2.28 -0.93 -0.88
N LYS A 67 -3.10 0.11 -0.96
CA LYS A 67 -2.70 1.47 -0.61
C LYS A 67 -2.40 1.54 0.90
N LYS A 68 -1.45 2.39 1.29
CA LYS A 68 -1.02 2.58 2.69
C LYS A 68 -0.98 4.05 3.04
N ILE A 69 -1.50 4.42 4.21
CA ILE A 69 -1.41 5.77 4.76
C ILE A 69 0.07 6.09 5.03
N SER A 70 0.50 7.33 4.75
CA SER A 70 1.85 7.77 5.12
C SER A 70 2.01 7.78 6.65
N SER A 71 3.12 7.26 7.16
CA SER A 71 3.38 7.16 8.61
C SER A 71 3.47 8.51 9.34
N ILE A 72 3.52 9.62 8.60
CA ILE A 72 3.55 11.00 9.11
C ILE A 72 2.18 11.42 9.67
N ILE A 73 1.11 10.75 9.24
CA ILE A 73 -0.26 11.09 9.61
C ILE A 73 -0.64 10.33 10.89
N SER A 74 -0.91 11.07 11.97
CA SER A 74 -1.26 10.55 13.31
C SER A 74 -2.76 10.33 13.52
N THR A 75 -3.59 10.49 12.49
CA THR A 75 -5.05 10.29 12.56
C THR A 75 -5.45 8.82 12.36
N GLU A 76 -6.62 8.43 12.89
CA GLU A 76 -7.20 7.07 12.80
C GLU A 76 -7.55 6.65 11.36
N TYR A 77 -7.57 7.61 10.42
CA TYR A 77 -7.77 7.40 8.99
C TYR A 77 -6.91 8.40 8.19
N GLY A 78 -6.61 8.08 6.94
CA GLY A 78 -5.83 8.92 6.03
C GLY A 78 -6.48 9.02 4.66
N GLU A 79 -6.28 10.15 3.99
CA GLU A 79 -6.75 10.34 2.61
C GLU A 79 -5.72 9.76 1.63
N ILE A 80 -6.22 8.96 0.69
CA ILE A 80 -5.46 8.38 -0.42
C ILE A 80 -6.07 8.89 -1.73
N THR A 81 -5.24 9.30 -2.68
CA THR A 81 -5.72 9.67 -4.01
C THR A 81 -5.99 8.43 -4.83
N ASP A 82 -7.10 8.41 -5.56
CA ASP A 82 -7.35 7.47 -6.65
C ASP A 82 -6.91 8.10 -7.97
N ASP A 83 -5.61 8.07 -8.22
CA ASP A 83 -5.05 8.58 -9.48
C ASP A 83 -5.01 7.50 -10.59
N GLU A 84 -5.86 6.46 -10.49
CA GLU A 84 -6.01 5.38 -11.49
C GLU A 84 -6.72 5.83 -12.79
N ASP A 85 -7.17 7.08 -12.87
CA ASP A 85 -7.74 7.66 -14.10
C ASP A 85 -6.64 8.23 -15.04
N CYS A 86 -5.40 7.74 -14.97
CA CYS A 86 -4.30 8.17 -15.85
C CYS A 86 -4.46 7.75 -17.32
N TYR A 87 -5.55 7.05 -17.68
CA TYR A 87 -5.89 6.69 -19.05
C TYR A 87 -6.66 7.78 -19.84
N GLU A 88 -7.10 8.87 -19.22
CA GLU A 88 -7.94 9.88 -19.90
C GLU A 88 -7.18 11.09 -20.49
N ASP A 89 -5.85 11.15 -20.39
CA ASP A 89 -5.11 12.36 -20.81
C ASP A 89 -4.82 12.47 -22.33
N TYR A 90 -5.24 11.49 -23.13
CA TYR A 90 -5.12 11.55 -24.60
C TYR A 90 -6.28 12.24 -25.32
N LYS A 91 -7.31 12.72 -24.60
CA LYS A 91 -8.53 13.23 -25.25
C LYS A 91 -9.01 14.61 -24.79
N ARG A 92 -8.13 15.56 -24.50
CA ARG A 92 -8.54 16.97 -24.29
C ARG A 92 -7.63 18.01 -24.94
N ARG A 93 -7.54 17.97 -26.28
CA ARG A 93 -7.30 19.18 -27.10
C ARG A 93 -8.60 19.73 -27.66
N SER A 94 -9.49 20.21 -26.79
CA SER A 94 -10.44 21.26 -27.15
C SER A 94 -11.35 21.60 -25.98
N LYS A 95 -11.49 22.91 -25.75
CA LYS A 95 -12.42 23.63 -24.88
C LYS A 95 -12.03 23.79 -23.41
N LYS A 96 -11.61 25.03 -23.16
CA LYS A 96 -11.67 25.78 -21.91
C LYS A 96 -13.06 25.63 -21.27
N GLU A 97 -13.09 25.11 -20.05
CA GLU A 97 -14.10 25.45 -19.04
C GLU A 97 -13.54 25.07 -17.67
N SER A 98 -13.70 25.97 -16.71
CA SER A 98 -13.22 25.88 -15.33
C SER A 98 -13.80 24.66 -14.60
N ILE A 99 -13.00 23.59 -14.47
CA ILE A 99 -13.36 22.44 -13.64
C ILE A 99 -12.64 22.61 -12.29
N SER A 100 -13.40 22.79 -11.22
CA SER A 100 -12.86 22.64 -9.86
C SER A 100 -12.17 21.29 -9.77
N ASN A 101 -10.87 21.30 -9.48
CA ASN A 101 -10.03 20.10 -9.30
C ASN A 101 -10.51 19.29 -8.09
N ASN A 102 -11.67 18.64 -8.18
CA ASN A 102 -12.14 17.69 -7.19
C ASN A 102 -11.40 16.37 -7.44
N LYS A 103 -10.12 16.34 -7.09
CA LYS A 103 -9.40 15.07 -6.90
C LYS A 103 -10.24 14.22 -5.94
N LYS A 104 -10.64 13.03 -6.37
CA LYS A 104 -11.41 12.10 -5.52
C LYS A 104 -10.44 11.50 -4.50
N TYR A 105 -10.43 12.08 -3.31
CA TYR A 105 -9.73 11.50 -2.17
C TYR A 105 -10.63 10.42 -1.55
N ARG A 106 -10.13 9.18 -1.48
CA ARG A 106 -10.77 8.12 -0.69
C ARG A 106 -10.13 8.07 0.70
N LYS A 107 -10.93 7.73 1.70
CA LYS A 107 -10.43 7.55 3.06
C LYS A 107 -10.04 6.09 3.25
N LEU A 108 -8.86 5.87 3.85
CA LEU A 108 -8.35 4.56 4.25
C LEU A 108 -8.27 4.51 5.78
N SER A 109 -8.75 3.43 6.38
CA SER A 109 -8.65 3.21 7.83
C SER A 109 -7.22 2.88 8.22
N ARG A 110 -6.78 3.37 9.40
CA ARG A 110 -5.45 3.04 9.91
C ARG A 110 -5.32 1.55 10.23
N ALA A 111 -6.38 0.96 10.80
CA ALA A 111 -6.45 -0.48 11.10
C ALA A 111 -6.13 -1.36 9.88
N PHE A 112 -6.70 -1.05 8.72
CA PHE A 112 -6.39 -1.79 7.50
C PHE A 112 -5.01 -1.42 6.92
N SER A 113 -4.66 -0.13 6.92
CA SER A 113 -3.36 0.36 6.44
C SER A 113 -2.18 -0.28 7.16
N ASP A 114 -2.32 -0.61 8.45
CA ASP A 114 -1.28 -1.26 9.25
C ASP A 114 -1.07 -2.73 8.86
N LEU A 115 -2.03 -3.37 8.19
CA LEU A 115 -1.87 -4.72 7.62
C LEU A 115 -1.01 -4.72 6.34
N VAL A 116 -0.92 -3.57 5.64
CA VAL A 116 -0.11 -3.43 4.43
C VAL A 116 1.35 -3.24 4.83
N CYS A 117 2.21 -4.16 4.42
CA CYS A 117 3.55 -4.33 4.99
C CYS A 117 4.65 -4.22 3.93
N LEU A 118 4.68 -5.19 3.01
CA LEU A 118 5.75 -5.36 2.03
C LEU A 118 5.45 -4.77 0.67
N LEU A 119 4.17 -4.65 0.30
CA LEU A 119 3.75 -4.30 -1.05
C LEU A 119 2.80 -3.12 -0.97
N ARG A 120 3.36 -1.93 -0.91
CA ARG A 120 2.60 -0.69 -1.00
C ARG A 120 2.31 -0.40 -2.46
N SER A 121 1.04 -0.16 -2.77
CA SER A 121 0.65 0.37 -4.09
C SER A 121 0.97 1.86 -4.16
N THR A 122 1.74 2.26 -5.17
CA THR A 122 1.99 3.67 -5.52
C THR A 122 1.85 3.88 -7.01
N PRO A 123 1.41 5.06 -7.46
CA PRO A 123 1.38 5.37 -8.89
C PRO A 123 2.80 5.30 -9.46
N PHE A 124 2.93 4.75 -10.66
CA PHE A 124 4.17 4.84 -11.41
C PHE A 124 4.29 6.22 -12.05
N GLU A 125 5.35 6.94 -11.72
CA GLU A 125 5.66 8.22 -12.37
C GLU A 125 6.62 7.99 -13.54
N ASP A 126 7.86 7.60 -13.23
CA ASP A 126 8.86 7.25 -14.22
C ASP A 126 9.95 6.32 -13.63
N PHE A 127 10.81 5.80 -14.52
CA PHE A 127 11.90 4.93 -14.12
C PHE A 127 12.99 5.63 -13.30
N SER A 128 13.20 6.94 -13.50
CA SER A 128 14.21 7.71 -12.76
C SER A 128 13.80 7.85 -11.30
N ASN A 129 12.52 8.18 -11.05
CA ASN A 129 11.94 8.28 -9.73
C ASN A 129 11.89 6.91 -9.05
N ALA A 130 11.41 5.87 -9.74
CA ALA A 130 11.42 4.50 -9.22
C ALA A 130 12.84 4.03 -8.83
N PHE A 131 13.85 4.36 -9.64
CA PHE A 131 15.25 4.03 -9.36
C PHE A 131 15.83 4.84 -8.20
N ASN A 132 15.49 6.12 -8.08
CA ASN A 132 15.99 7.01 -7.04
C ASN A 132 15.33 6.74 -5.68
N GLU A 133 14.04 6.44 -5.66
CA GLU A 133 13.34 6.15 -4.41
C GLU A 133 13.84 4.84 -3.77
N ARG A 134 14.34 3.88 -4.57
CA ARG A 134 14.87 2.57 -4.10
C ARG A 134 14.02 1.89 -3.03
N LYS A 135 12.71 2.14 -3.01
CA LYS A 135 11.82 1.53 -2.04
C LYS A 135 11.36 0.19 -2.62
N ILE A 136 12.13 -0.85 -2.32
CA ILE A 136 11.96 -2.22 -2.85
C ILE A 136 10.57 -2.81 -2.50
N PHE A 137 9.84 -2.15 -1.58
CA PHE A 137 8.50 -2.50 -1.11
C PHE A 137 7.35 -1.81 -1.87
N PHE A 138 7.65 -1.08 -2.95
CA PHE A 138 6.67 -0.31 -3.71
C PHE A 138 6.37 -1.05 -5.00
N CYS A 139 5.14 -1.55 -5.10
CA CYS A 139 4.63 -2.10 -6.34
C CYS A 139 3.84 -1.01 -7.05
N CYS A 140 4.30 -0.67 -8.24
CA CYS A 140 3.52 0.13 -9.16
C CYS A 140 2.25 -0.66 -9.55
N LEU A 141 1.11 0.04 -9.58
CA LEU A 141 -0.10 -0.36 -10.29
C LEU A 141 -0.28 0.62 -11.44
#